data_AF-A0A523RV90-F1
#
_entry.id   AF-A0A523RV90-F1
#
_cell.length_a   1.000
_cell.length_b   1.000
_cell.length_c   1.000
_cell.angle_alpha   90.00
_cell.angle_beta   90.00
_cell.angle_gamma   90.00
#
_symmetry.space_group_name_H-M   'P 1'
#
loop_
_entity.id
_entity.type
_entity.pdbx_description
1 polymer ?
#
loop_
_entity_poly.entity_id
_entity_poly.type
_entity_poly.pdbx_seq_one_letter_code
_entity_poly.pdbx_strand_id
1 'polypeptide(L)' 'MLRTNKDKLVMISIQGKVSYPVRRGPYRITYDGKPVVVPGVGGITYNIKVGDCAFGWEADHVEPGVSTVVN' A
#
# COMPACT_ATOMS: atom_id res chain seq x y z
N MET A 1 -25.57 16.86 -9.03
CA MET A 1 -25.14 16.15 -7.80
C MET A 1 -26.03 14.95 -7.58
N LEU A 2 -25.48 13.83 -7.14
CA LEU A 2 -26.26 12.63 -6.80
C LEU A 2 -27.01 12.85 -5.47
N ARG A 3 -28.22 12.29 -5.36
CA ARG A 3 -28.96 12.22 -4.08
C ARG A 3 -28.29 11.19 -3.17
N THR A 4 -27.96 11.57 -1.93
CA THR A 4 -27.31 10.68 -0.95
C THR A 4 -27.98 10.78 0.41
N ASN A 5 -27.67 9.85 1.32
CA ASN A 5 -28.05 9.88 2.74
C ASN A 5 -26.89 10.30 3.65
N LYS A 6 -25.92 11.07 3.12
CA LYS A 6 -24.68 11.43 3.80
C LYS A 6 -24.90 11.96 5.23
N ASP A 7 -25.96 12.72 5.43
CA ASP A 7 -26.30 13.34 6.72
C ASP A 7 -26.84 12.35 7.77
N LYS A 8 -27.12 11.11 7.38
CA LYS A 8 -27.60 10.03 8.26
C LYS A 8 -26.52 9.01 8.64
N LEU A 9 -25.30 9.14 8.10
CA LEU A 9 -24.22 8.19 8.37
C LEU A 9 -23.54 8.51 9.71
N VAL A 10 -23.30 7.47 10.52
CA VAL A 10 -22.52 7.59 11.76
C VAL A 10 -21.03 7.63 11.44
N MET A 11 -20.30 8.55 12.05
CA MET A 11 -18.84 8.60 12.01
C MET A 11 -18.25 8.04 13.31
N ILE A 12 -17.20 7.22 13.20
CA ILE A 12 -16.56 6.55 14.33
C ILE A 12 -15.03 6.67 14.24
N SER A 13 -14.36 6.78 15.38
CA SER A 13 -12.90 6.74 15.45
C SER A 13 -12.38 5.31 15.25
N ILE A 14 -11.32 5.16 14.45
CA ILE A 14 -10.62 3.89 14.24
C ILE A 14 -9.16 4.08 14.65
N GLN A 15 -8.61 3.11 15.38
CA GLN A 15 -7.18 3.05 15.71
C GLN A 15 -6.42 2.18 14.71
N GLY A 16 -5.14 2.50 14.53
CA GLY A 16 -4.19 1.73 13.72
C GLY A 16 -2.76 2.23 13.95
N LYS A 17 -1.79 1.60 13.30
CA LYS A 17 -0.38 2.01 13.31
C LYS A 17 0.22 1.99 11.92
N VAL A 18 1.31 2.72 11.74
CA VAL A 18 2.15 2.59 10.53
C VAL A 18 2.73 1.18 10.50
N SER A 19 2.53 0.49 9.37
CA SER A 19 3.12 -0.83 9.14
C SER A 19 4.62 -0.73 8.91
N TYR A 20 5.37 -1.78 9.24
CA TYR A 20 6.75 -1.93 8.79
C TYR A 20 6.77 -2.47 7.35
N PRO A 21 7.86 -2.28 6.58
CA PRO A 21 8.00 -2.91 5.26
C PRO A 21 7.91 -4.44 5.38
N VAL A 22 6.95 -5.06 4.70
CA VAL A 22 6.65 -6.49 4.89
C VAL A 22 7.37 -7.32 3.85
N ARG A 23 8.02 -8.40 4.31
CA ARG A 23 8.63 -9.40 3.44
C ARG A 23 8.36 -10.81 3.98
N ARG A 24 7.62 -11.62 3.22
CA ARG A 24 7.28 -13.01 3.61
C ARG A 24 8.40 -14.02 3.37
N GLY A 25 9.36 -13.72 2.51
CA GLY A 25 10.44 -14.64 2.15
C GLY A 25 11.61 -13.95 1.47
N PRO A 26 12.68 -14.70 1.16
CA PRO A 26 13.93 -14.14 0.66
C PRO A 26 13.85 -13.64 -0.79
N TYR A 27 12.77 -13.94 -1.53
CA TYR A 27 12.56 -13.53 -2.92
C TYR A 27 11.08 -13.33 -3.22
N ARG A 28 10.81 -12.48 -4.20
CA ARG A 28 9.54 -12.48 -4.95
C ARG A 28 9.78 -13.20 -6.27
N ILE A 29 8.78 -13.90 -6.79
CA ILE A 29 8.90 -14.70 -8.00
C ILE A 29 8.23 -13.94 -9.15
N THR A 30 9.00 -13.65 -10.19
CA THR A 30 8.50 -13.00 -11.40
C THR A 30 7.60 -13.93 -12.21
N TYR A 31 6.87 -13.39 -13.19
CA TYR A 31 5.96 -14.15 -14.04
C TYR A 31 6.65 -15.28 -14.82
N ASP A 32 7.95 -15.15 -15.09
CA ASP A 32 8.79 -16.13 -15.78
C ASP A 32 9.59 -17.03 -14.82
N GLY A 33 9.26 -17.03 -13.53
CA GLY A 33 9.81 -17.94 -12.53
C GLY A 33 11.18 -17.54 -11.96
N LYS A 34 11.63 -16.29 -12.18
CA LYS A 34 12.93 -15.81 -11.67
C LYS A 34 12.77 -15.15 -10.29
N PRO A 35 13.71 -15.38 -9.35
CA PRO A 35 13.70 -14.73 -8.05
C PRO A 35 14.24 -13.30 -8.15
N VAL A 36 13.56 -12.34 -7.52
CA VAL A 36 14.00 -10.93 -7.40
C VAL A 36 13.93 -10.42 -5.96
N VAL A 37 14.76 -9.42 -5.65
CA VAL A 37 14.81 -8.72 -4.36
C VAL A 37 14.50 -7.26 -4.58
N VAL A 38 13.23 -6.91 -4.40
CA VAL A 38 12.71 -5.55 -4.60
C VAL A 38 11.79 -5.13 -3.44
N PRO A 39 11.64 -3.82 -3.17
CA PRO A 39 10.66 -3.30 -2.20
C PRO A 39 9.22 -3.70 -2.55
N GLY A 40 8.33 -3.62 -1.57
CA GLY A 40 6.89 -3.82 -1.79
C GLY A 40 6.03 -3.25 -0.69
N VAL A 41 5.01 -3.99 -0.23
CA VAL A 41 3.99 -3.49 0.71
C VAL A 41 4.55 -3.08 2.08
N GLY A 42 3.82 -2.19 2.75
CA GLY A 42 4.08 -1.71 4.09
C GLY A 42 5.11 -0.57 4.18
N GLY A 43 5.13 0.12 5.32
CA GLY A 43 6.10 1.19 5.58
C GLY A 43 5.63 2.59 5.18
N ILE A 44 6.63 3.47 5.09
CA ILE A 44 6.50 4.85 4.60
C ILE A 44 7.31 4.94 3.31
N THR A 45 6.63 4.98 2.17
CA THR A 45 7.23 5.12 0.83
C THR A 45 7.36 6.61 0.52
N TYR A 46 8.59 7.12 0.54
CA TYR A 46 8.83 8.57 0.43
C TYR A 46 8.65 9.15 -0.97
N ASN A 47 8.90 8.34 -2.00
CA ASN A 47 9.02 8.77 -3.40
C ASN A 47 7.97 8.17 -4.34
N ILE A 48 6.91 7.56 -3.81
CA ILE A 48 5.74 7.13 -4.57
C ILE A 48 4.50 7.60 -3.82
N LYS A 49 3.66 8.41 -4.49
CA LYS A 49 2.50 9.08 -3.93
C LYS A 49 1.27 8.88 -4.82
N VAL A 50 0.10 9.14 -4.26
CA VAL A 50 -1.15 9.16 -5.03
C VAL A 50 -1.03 10.18 -6.16
N GLY A 51 -1.23 9.72 -7.39
CA GLY A 51 -1.08 10.52 -8.61
C GLY A 51 0.18 10.20 -9.41
N ASP A 52 1.18 9.54 -8.82
CA ASP A 52 2.36 9.08 -9.57
C ASP A 52 2.02 7.91 -10.52
N CYS A 53 2.87 7.68 -11.52
CA CYS A 53 2.72 6.54 -12.43
C CYS A 53 2.80 5.22 -11.64
N ALA A 54 1.84 4.33 -11.90
CA ALA A 54 1.82 3.00 -11.30
C ALA A 54 2.96 2.08 -11.81
N PHE A 55 3.54 2.39 -12.97
CA PHE A 55 4.60 1.61 -13.62
C PHE A 55 5.93 2.38 -13.63
N GLY A 56 7.03 1.68 -13.93
CA GLY A 56 8.37 2.26 -14.05
C GLY A 56 9.20 2.24 -12.76
N TRP A 57 8.69 1.60 -11.70
CA TRP A 57 9.40 1.40 -10.44
C TRP A 57 9.97 -0.01 -10.37
N GLU A 58 11.21 -0.16 -9.89
CA GLU A 58 11.81 -1.45 -9.54
C GLU A 58 11.27 -1.91 -8.18
N ALA A 59 10.01 -2.36 -8.17
CA ALA A 59 9.27 -2.73 -6.97
C ALA A 59 8.15 -3.73 -7.30
N ASP A 60 7.60 -4.39 -6.28
CA ASP A 60 6.43 -5.26 -6.43
C ASP A 60 5.43 -5.02 -5.30
N HIS A 61 4.19 -4.67 -5.66
CA HIS A 61 3.15 -4.25 -4.72
C HIS A 61 3.60 -3.13 -3.77
N VAL A 62 4.37 -2.16 -4.25
CA VAL A 62 4.70 -0.99 -3.43
C VAL A 62 3.45 -0.13 -3.20
N GLU A 63 3.29 0.34 -1.97
CA GLU A 63 2.14 1.16 -1.56
C GLU A 63 2.57 2.63 -1.45
N PRO A 64 1.78 3.58 -1.99
CA PRO A 64 2.14 4.99 -1.97
C PRO A 64 1.94 5.61 -0.59
N GLY A 65 2.88 6.46 -0.16
CA GLY A 65 2.76 7.20 1.09
C GLY A 65 2.90 6.32 2.34
N VAL A 66 1.85 6.20 3.14
CA VAL A 66 1.90 5.56 4.47
C VAL A 66 0.90 4.42 4.55
N SER A 67 1.40 3.20 4.73
CA SER A 67 0.58 2.02 4.89
C SER A 67 0.25 1.76 6.36
N THR A 68 -1.02 1.57 6.68
CA THR A 68 -1.50 1.33 8.05
C THR A 68 -2.01 -0.09 8.25
N VAL A 69 -1.84 -0.62 9.46
CA VAL A 69 -2.34 -1.94 9.88
C VAL A 69 -3.06 -1.83 11.23
N VAL A 70 -3.95 -2.79 11.48
CA VAL A 70 -4.79 -2.84 12.70
C VAL A 70 -4.07 -3.53 13.87
N ASN A 71 -3.07 -4.38 13.62
CA ASN A 71 -2.23 -5.00 14.64
C ASN A 71 -0.93 -5.58 14.08
#